data_AF-A0A925EB35-F1
#
_entry.id   AF-A0A925EB35-F1
#
_cell.length_a   1.000
_cell.length_b   1.000
_cell.length_c   1.000
_cell.angle_alpha   90.00
_cell.angle_beta   90.00
_cell.angle_gamma   90.00
#
_symmetry.space_group_name_H-M   'P 1'
#
loop_
_entity.id
_entity.type
_entity.pdbx_description
1 polymer ?
#
loop_
_entity_poly.entity_id
_entity_poly.type
_entity_poly.pdbx_seq_one_letter_code
_entity_poly.pdbx_strand_id
1 'polypeptide(L)'
;MAVAAQKQKVTRTETTASREGGMPFLLQVSTLTWRSLMTILRSPAEIIPSIFISVFFLLIYEGSFSQAASFIPGLGANYIAFILPFSLVSGALSGSSSASQNLVRDIENGYFDKLLLTPVSRAALLLGPILAGGLALAVQTIIVILLGLLLGLESVTGILGLIAVL
;
A
#
# COMPACT_ATOMS: atom_id res chain seq x y z
N MET A 1 29.34 34.76 -46.14
CA MET A 1 30.33 33.98 -45.35
C MET A 1 30.38 34.61 -43.97
N ALA A 2 29.56 34.10 -43.04
CA ALA A 2 29.86 32.92 -42.22
C ALA A 2 30.79 33.32 -41.05
N VAL A 3 30.22 33.58 -39.87
CA VAL A 3 30.06 32.58 -38.80
C VAL A 3 31.40 32.29 -38.13
N ALA A 4 31.52 32.75 -36.88
CA ALA A 4 32.11 32.03 -35.76
C ALA A 4 32.22 33.01 -34.57
N ALA A 5 31.11 33.35 -33.91
CA ALA A 5 30.64 32.58 -32.77
C ALA A 5 31.80 32.27 -31.80
N GLN A 6 32.18 33.30 -31.05
CA GLN A 6 33.00 33.25 -29.85
C GLN A 6 32.27 32.38 -28.82
N LYS A 7 32.43 31.05 -28.94
CA LYS A 7 31.93 30.10 -27.97
C LYS A 7 32.66 30.34 -26.66
N GLN A 8 31.91 30.92 -25.71
CA GLN A 8 32.15 30.87 -24.29
C GLN A 8 32.64 29.47 -23.92
N LYS A 9 33.93 29.36 -23.64
CA LYS A 9 34.49 28.24 -22.91
C LYS A 9 34.02 28.45 -21.48
N VAL A 10 32.78 28.05 -21.22
CA VAL A 10 32.23 27.90 -19.88
C VAL A 10 33.13 26.87 -19.23
N THR A 11 34.13 27.34 -18.49
CA THR A 11 34.89 26.55 -17.54
C THR A 11 33.84 25.91 -16.66
N ARG A 12 33.54 24.64 -16.91
CA ARG A 12 32.73 23.81 -16.03
C ARG A 12 33.44 23.89 -14.69
N THR A 13 32.90 24.70 -13.79
CA THR A 13 33.13 24.52 -12.37
C THR A 13 32.80 23.07 -12.12
N GLU A 14 33.82 22.26 -11.92
CA GLU A 14 33.72 21.01 -11.22
C GLU A 14 33.15 21.39 -9.85
N THR A 15 31.82 21.46 -9.76
CA THR A 15 31.13 21.37 -8.49
C THR A 15 31.43 19.96 -8.04
N THR A 16 32.55 19.82 -7.34
CA THR A 16 32.80 18.79 -6.36
C THR A 16 31.55 18.73 -5.51
N ALA A 17 30.61 17.87 -5.93
CA ALA A 17 29.38 17.62 -5.24
C ALA A 17 29.81 17.15 -3.86
N SER A 18 29.67 18.07 -2.90
CA SER A 18 29.92 17.86 -1.50
C SER A 18 29.25 16.54 -1.13
N ARG A 19 30.06 15.52 -0.85
CA ARG A 19 29.64 14.31 -0.17
C ARG A 19 29.34 14.71 1.28
N GLU A 20 28.32 15.53 1.47
CA GLU A 20 27.79 15.86 2.78
C GLU A 20 27.00 14.65 3.26
N GLY A 21 27.29 14.22 4.49
CA GLY A 21 26.71 13.06 5.16
C GLY A 21 25.21 13.20 5.38
N GLY A 22 24.42 13.20 4.31
CA GLY A 22 22.99 13.01 4.34
C GLY A 22 22.68 11.58 4.79
N MET A 23 21.62 11.42 5.57
CA MET A 23 21.15 10.11 6.02
C MET A 23 21.15 9.11 4.85
N PRO A 24 21.60 7.86 5.05
CA PRO A 24 21.63 6.87 3.99
C PRO A 24 20.24 6.71 3.37
N PHE A 25 20.19 6.44 2.07
CA PHE A 25 18.96 6.34 1.28
C PHE A 25 17.87 5.49 1.97
N LEU A 26 18.27 4.37 2.59
CA LEU A 26 17.38 3.49 3.34
C LEU A 26 16.73 4.19 4.55
N LEU A 27 17.48 5.03 5.27
CA LEU A 27 16.93 5.82 6.39
C LEU A 27 16.00 6.92 5.89
N GLN A 28 16.28 7.52 4.73
CA GLN A 28 15.35 8.49 4.12
C GLN A 28 14.02 7.83 3.73
N VAL A 29 14.08 6.64 3.10
CA VAL A 29 12.90 5.87 2.75
C VAL A 29 12.14 5.45 4.01
N SER A 30 12.82 4.88 5.01
CA SER A 30 12.15 4.37 6.22
C SER A 30 11.49 5.48 7.04
N THR A 31 12.13 6.64 7.17
CA THR A 31 11.55 7.80 7.89
C THR A 31 10.34 8.36 7.16
N LEU A 32 10.39 8.42 5.83
CA LEU A 32 9.26 8.87 5.03
C LEU A 32 8.12 7.86 5.04
N THR A 33 8.42 6.56 4.96
CA THR A 33 7.46 5.46 5.14
C THR A 33 6.80 5.51 6.50
N TRP A 34 7.58 5.64 7.58
CA TRP A 34 7.05 5.74 8.95
C TRP A 34 6.11 6.93 9.09
N ARG A 35 6.50 8.09 8.55
CA ARG A 35 5.65 9.28 8.56
C ARG A 35 4.33 9.03 7.80
N SER A 36 4.39 8.53 6.58
CA SER A 36 3.20 8.21 5.78
C SER A 36 2.32 7.16 6.45
N LEU A 37 2.91 6.15 7.09
CA LEU A 37 2.18 5.13 7.84
C LEU A 37 1.46 5.72 9.06
N MET A 38 2.11 6.63 9.78
CA MET A 38 1.49 7.34 10.91
C MET A 38 0.34 8.24 10.44
N THR A 39 0.44 8.88 9.27
CA THR A 39 -0.68 9.65 8.70
C THR A 39 -1.88 8.75 8.43
N ILE A 40 -1.66 7.58 7.83
CA ILE A 40 -2.72 6.59 7.56
C ILE A 40 -3.34 6.11 8.88
N LEU A 41 -2.54 5.71 9.86
CA LEU A 41 -3.01 5.20 11.16
C LEU A 41 -3.72 6.26 12.02
N ARG A 42 -3.42 7.55 11.83
CA ARG A 42 -4.09 8.66 12.53
C ARG A 42 -5.41 9.07 11.88
N SER A 43 -5.79 8.46 10.76
CA SER A 43 -7.07 8.67 10.08
C SER A 43 -8.01 7.48 10.30
N PRO A 44 -8.52 7.25 11.53
CA PRO A 44 -9.43 6.13 11.80
C PRO A 44 -10.72 6.20 10.96
N ALA A 45 -11.12 7.41 10.56
CA ALA A 45 -12.26 7.66 9.68
C ALA A 45 -12.12 7.01 8.29
N GLU A 46 -10.92 6.66 7.86
CA GLU A 46 -10.67 6.04 6.54
C GLU A 46 -10.45 4.54 6.63
N ILE A 47 -9.77 4.09 7.71
CA ILE A 47 -9.46 2.68 7.92
C ILE A 47 -10.71 1.89 8.30
N ILE A 48 -11.53 2.42 9.22
CA ILE A 48 -12.67 1.69 9.79
C ILE A 48 -13.70 1.32 8.70
N PRO A 49 -14.14 2.24 7.81
CA PRO A 49 -15.12 1.89 6.78
C PRO A 49 -14.58 0.91 5.74
N SER A 50 -13.28 0.99 5.41
CA SER A 50 -12.64 0.10 4.43
C SER A 50 -12.56 -1.34 4.93
N ILE A 51 -12.17 -1.54 6.19
CA ILE A 51 -12.19 -2.88 6.81
C ILE A 51 -13.63 -3.37 6.94
N PHE A 52 -14.54 -2.50 7.40
CA PHE A 52 -15.94 -2.86 7.58
C PHE A 52 -16.58 -3.36 6.28
N ILE A 53 -16.39 -2.67 5.15
CA ILE A 53 -16.99 -3.11 3.89
C ILE A 53 -16.40 -4.44 3.42
N SER A 54 -15.09 -4.63 3.59
CA SER A 54 -14.40 -5.87 3.20
C SER A 54 -14.92 -7.08 3.99
N VAL A 55 -15.06 -6.92 5.30
CA VAL A 55 -15.55 -7.95 6.22
C VAL A 55 -17.05 -8.20 6.03
N PHE A 56 -17.82 -7.13 5.85
CA PHE A 56 -19.25 -7.22 5.56
C PHE A 56 -19.51 -8.07 4.31
N PHE A 57 -18.74 -7.82 3.24
CA PHE A 57 -18.84 -8.64 2.03
C PHE A 57 -18.40 -10.09 2.27
N LEU A 58 -17.34 -10.34 3.04
CA LEU A 58 -16.95 -11.71 3.39
C LEU A 58 -18.10 -12.45 4.07
N LEU A 59 -18.71 -11.84 5.09
CA LEU A 59 -19.80 -12.43 5.88
C LEU A 59 -21.07 -12.64 5.06
N ILE A 60 -21.47 -11.66 4.23
CA ILE A 60 -22.68 -11.82 3.41
C ILE A 60 -22.47 -12.89 2.34
N TYR A 61 -21.27 -12.99 1.75
CA TYR A 61 -20.99 -14.01 0.75
C TYR A 61 -20.94 -15.40 1.37
N GLU A 62 -20.25 -15.54 2.51
CA GLU A 62 -20.25 -16.78 3.28
C GLU A 62 -21.68 -17.17 3.66
N GLY A 63 -22.43 -16.33 4.37
CA GLY A 63 -23.78 -16.67 4.84
C GLY A 63 -24.80 -16.90 3.71
N SER A 64 -24.71 -16.18 2.59
CA SER A 64 -25.67 -16.31 1.48
C SER A 64 -25.37 -17.50 0.57
N PHE A 65 -24.09 -17.77 0.30
CA PHE A 65 -23.68 -18.77 -0.69
C PHE A 65 -23.13 -20.05 -0.07
N SER A 66 -22.83 -20.11 1.22
CA SER A 66 -22.41 -21.34 1.92
C SER A 66 -23.47 -22.44 1.80
N GLN A 67 -24.76 -22.11 2.02
CA GLN A 67 -25.85 -23.05 1.80
C GLN A 67 -25.99 -23.44 0.32
N ALA A 68 -25.80 -22.52 -0.62
CA ALA A 68 -25.86 -22.84 -2.06
C ALA A 68 -24.68 -23.74 -2.50
N ALA A 69 -23.50 -23.54 -1.91
CA ALA A 69 -22.30 -24.34 -2.17
C ALA A 69 -22.40 -25.77 -1.62
N SER A 70 -23.23 -25.99 -0.59
CA SER A 70 -23.48 -27.33 -0.03
C SER A 70 -24.18 -28.28 -1.02
N PHE A 71 -24.83 -27.76 -2.07
CA PHE A 71 -25.43 -28.56 -3.15
C PHE A 71 -24.41 -29.04 -4.20
N ILE A 72 -23.16 -28.55 -4.15
CA ILE A 72 -22.09 -28.91 -5.09
C ILE A 72 -21.13 -29.88 -4.38
N PRO A 73 -21.02 -31.15 -4.84
CA PRO A 73 -20.10 -32.12 -4.25
C PRO A 73 -18.66 -31.60 -4.31
N GLY A 74 -18.00 -31.49 -3.16
CA GLY A 74 -16.61 -31.03 -3.03
C GLY A 74 -16.42 -29.54 -2.69
N LEU A 75 -17.44 -28.68 -2.89
CA LEU A 75 -17.35 -27.24 -2.58
C LEU A 75 -17.93 -26.89 -1.20
N GLY A 76 -18.93 -27.64 -0.73
CA GLY A 76 -19.65 -27.36 0.51
C GLY A 76 -18.83 -27.42 1.80
N ALA A 77 -17.72 -28.17 1.82
CA ALA A 77 -16.89 -28.31 3.02
C ALA A 77 -15.89 -27.16 3.22
N ASN A 78 -15.53 -26.43 2.16
CA ASN A 78 -14.46 -25.42 2.19
C ASN A 78 -14.80 -24.16 1.37
N TYR A 79 -16.05 -23.72 1.41
CA TYR A 79 -16.49 -22.51 0.69
C TYR A 79 -15.75 -21.25 1.17
N ILE A 80 -15.43 -21.17 2.47
CA ILE A 80 -14.65 -20.05 3.03
C ILE A 80 -13.30 -19.91 2.34
N ALA A 81 -12.59 -21.02 2.07
CA ALA A 81 -11.29 -20.98 1.38
C ALA A 81 -11.39 -20.50 -0.08
N PHE A 82 -12.55 -20.70 -0.73
CA PHE A 82 -12.81 -20.22 -2.08
C PHE A 82 -13.15 -18.73 -2.14
N ILE A 83 -13.89 -18.21 -1.16
CA ILE A 83 -14.34 -16.81 -1.14
C ILE A 83 -13.32 -15.85 -0.51
N LEU A 84 -12.41 -16.35 0.32
CA LEU A 84 -11.39 -15.54 1.02
C LEU A 84 -10.54 -14.68 0.05
N PRO A 85 -9.97 -15.23 -1.05
CA PRO A 85 -9.18 -14.42 -2.00
C PRO A 85 -10.00 -13.29 -2.61
N PHE A 86 -11.29 -13.53 -2.88
CA PHE A 86 -12.18 -12.52 -3.43
C PHE A 86 -12.41 -11.36 -2.44
N SER A 87 -12.65 -11.67 -1.16
CA SER A 87 -12.78 -10.65 -0.12
C SER A 87 -11.48 -9.85 0.07
N LEU A 88 -10.32 -10.49 -0.06
CA LEU A 88 -9.04 -9.79 0.01
C LEU A 88 -8.83 -8.84 -1.17
N VAL A 89 -9.21 -9.24 -2.39
CA VAL A 89 -9.13 -8.35 -3.56
C VAL A 89 -10.05 -7.14 -3.38
N SER A 90 -11.29 -7.34 -2.90
CA SER A 90 -12.20 -6.21 -2.65
C SER A 90 -11.68 -5.29 -1.55
N GLY A 91 -11.07 -5.85 -0.50
CA GLY A 91 -10.42 -5.06 0.55
C GLY A 91 -9.19 -4.29 0.06
N ALA A 92 -8.34 -4.89 -0.76
CA ALA A 92 -7.19 -4.23 -1.36
C ALA A 92 -7.60 -3.06 -2.27
N LEU A 93 -8.68 -3.23 -3.05
CA LEU A 93 -9.24 -2.16 -3.86
C LEU A 93 -9.75 -1.00 -2.98
N SER A 94 -10.44 -1.31 -1.88
CA SER A 94 -10.91 -0.31 -0.94
C SER A 94 -9.75 0.42 -0.23
N GLY A 95 -8.74 -0.32 0.24
CA GLY A 95 -7.55 0.21 0.90
C GLY A 95 -6.69 1.07 -0.04
N SER A 96 -6.53 0.64 -1.30
CA SER A 96 -5.84 1.45 -2.31
C SER A 96 -6.61 2.74 -2.62
N SER A 97 -7.94 2.70 -2.65
CA SER A 97 -8.76 3.89 -2.92
C SER A 97 -8.62 4.93 -1.80
N SER A 98 -8.55 4.50 -0.55
CA SER A 98 -8.33 5.41 0.59
C SER A 98 -6.90 5.97 0.62
N ALA A 99 -5.89 5.14 0.35
CA ALA A 99 -4.51 5.60 0.20
C ALA A 99 -4.34 6.64 -0.93
N SER A 100 -5.00 6.44 -2.07
CA SER A 100 -5.02 7.41 -3.17
C SER A 100 -5.65 8.74 -2.77
N GLN A 101 -6.75 8.73 -2.02
CA GLN A 101 -7.38 9.95 -1.52
C GLN A 101 -6.45 10.71 -0.56
N ASN A 102 -5.73 10.01 0.31
CA ASN A 102 -4.73 10.64 1.17
C ASN A 102 -3.60 11.29 0.38
N LEU A 103 -3.09 10.61 -0.64
CA LEU A 103 -2.06 11.18 -1.50
C LEU A 103 -2.56 12.43 -2.23
N VAL A 104 -3.82 12.40 -2.72
CA VAL A 104 -4.44 13.58 -3.36
C VAL A 104 -4.55 14.73 -2.36
N ARG A 105 -4.99 14.48 -1.13
CA ARG A 105 -5.06 15.53 -0.09
C ARG A 105 -3.68 16.11 0.24
N ASP A 106 -2.64 15.29 0.27
CA ASP A 106 -1.26 15.76 0.49
C ASP A 106 -0.76 16.67 -0.65
N ILE A 107 -1.23 16.43 -1.88
CA ILE A 107 -0.97 17.28 -3.05
C ILE A 107 -1.79 18.58 -2.96
N GLU A 108 -3.09 18.50 -2.67
CA GLU A 108 -3.97 19.67 -2.53
C GLU A 108 -3.52 20.62 -1.42
N ASN A 109 -3.00 20.08 -0.33
CA ASN A 109 -2.47 20.86 0.79
C ASN A 109 -1.08 21.46 0.52
N GLY A 110 -0.49 21.23 -0.67
CA GLY A 110 0.85 21.70 -1.04
C GLY A 110 1.97 21.09 -0.20
N TYR A 111 1.68 20.03 0.56
CA TYR A 111 2.68 19.35 1.39
C TYR A 111 3.70 18.61 0.54
N PHE A 112 3.23 18.03 -0.57
CA PHE A 112 4.09 17.39 -1.56
C PHE A 112 5.12 18.35 -2.16
N ASP A 113 4.70 19.59 -2.46
CA ASP A 113 5.59 20.63 -3.00
C ASP A 113 6.66 21.05 -1.99
N LYS A 114 6.31 21.12 -0.70
CA LYS A 114 7.29 21.41 0.36
C LYS A 114 8.33 20.31 0.50
N LEU A 115 7.95 19.06 0.28
CA LEU A 115 8.88 17.92 0.32
C LEU A 115 9.86 17.93 -0.86
N LEU A 116 9.43 18.40 -2.03
CA LEU A 116 10.30 18.58 -3.20
C LEU A 116 11.38 19.66 -2.99
N LEU A 117 11.18 20.59 -2.05
CA LEU A 117 12.16 21.61 -1.68
C LEU A 117 13.20 21.12 -0.66
N THR A 118 13.01 19.94 -0.07
CA THR A 118 13.98 19.35 0.86
C THR A 118 15.08 18.59 0.11
N PRO A 119 16.31 18.49 0.66
CA PRO A 119 17.42 17.75 0.04
C PRO A 119 17.25 16.22 0.15
N VAL A 120 16.02 15.72 -0.02
CA VAL A 120 15.67 14.29 -0.01
C VAL A 120 15.69 13.78 -1.44
N SER A 121 16.21 12.57 -1.64
CA SER A 121 16.24 11.97 -2.98
C SER A 121 14.81 11.78 -3.53
N ARG A 122 14.59 12.15 -4.80
CA ARG A 122 13.28 12.01 -5.47
C ARG A 122 12.74 10.57 -5.42
N ALA A 123 13.64 9.59 -5.47
CA ALA A 123 13.30 8.18 -5.33
C ALA A 123 12.79 7.82 -3.93
N ALA A 124 13.38 8.39 -2.86
CA ALA A 124 12.88 8.19 -1.50
C ALA A 124 11.51 8.85 -1.29
N LEU A 125 11.26 9.99 -1.96
CA LEU A 125 9.97 10.68 -1.94
C LEU A 125 8.82 9.83 -2.49
N LEU A 126 9.10 9.05 -3.54
CA LEU A 126 8.14 8.13 -4.15
C LEU A 126 8.03 6.81 -3.38
N LEU A 127 9.15 6.20 -3.01
CA LEU A 127 9.16 4.89 -2.35
C LEU A 127 8.57 4.93 -0.94
N GLY A 128 8.74 6.03 -0.21
CA GLY A 128 8.23 6.16 1.16
C GLY A 128 6.72 5.90 1.28
N PRO A 129 5.89 6.70 0.59
CA PRO A 129 4.43 6.54 0.56
C PRO A 129 3.98 5.20 -0.03
N ILE A 130 4.66 4.70 -1.07
CA ILE A 130 4.32 3.41 -1.70
C ILE A 130 4.49 2.26 -0.68
N LEU A 131 5.61 2.22 0.03
CA LEU A 131 5.86 1.23 1.08
C LEU A 131 4.87 1.38 2.24
N ALA A 132 4.51 2.60 2.61
CA ALA A 132 3.52 2.84 3.66
C ALA A 132 2.13 2.32 3.27
N GLY A 133 1.72 2.54 2.01
CA GLY A 133 0.48 1.98 1.46
C GLY A 133 0.51 0.46 1.43
N GLY A 134 1.62 -0.14 0.99
CA GLY A 134 1.81 -1.59 1.01
C GLY A 134 1.73 -2.18 2.41
N LEU A 135 2.35 -1.55 3.41
CA LEU A 135 2.26 -1.97 4.81
C LEU A 135 0.83 -1.84 5.36
N ALA A 136 0.12 -0.77 5.02
CA ALA A 136 -1.29 -0.61 5.43
C ALA A 136 -2.18 -1.71 4.82
N LEU A 137 -1.99 -2.03 3.54
CA LEU A 137 -2.67 -3.14 2.88
C LEU A 137 -2.32 -4.48 3.53
N ALA A 138 -1.05 -4.72 3.86
CA ALA A 138 -0.64 -5.94 4.55
C ALA A 138 -1.33 -6.10 5.91
N VAL A 139 -1.43 -5.02 6.70
CA VAL A 139 -2.17 -5.01 7.98
C VAL A 139 -3.65 -5.31 7.75
N GLN A 140 -4.28 -4.70 6.74
CA GLN A 140 -5.67 -4.97 6.39
C GLN A 140 -5.89 -6.44 6.00
N THR A 141 -5.02 -7.00 5.17
CA THR A 141 -5.04 -8.42 4.77
C THR A 141 -4.92 -9.35 5.97
N ILE A 142 -4.00 -9.05 6.91
CA ILE A 142 -3.85 -9.84 8.15
C ILE A 142 -5.15 -9.84 8.96
N ILE A 143 -5.81 -8.69 9.11
CA ILE A 143 -7.08 -8.59 9.84
C ILE A 143 -8.17 -9.45 9.18
N VAL A 144 -8.29 -9.38 7.86
CA VAL A 144 -9.27 -10.18 7.11
C VAL A 144 -8.99 -11.68 7.24
N ILE A 145 -7.72 -12.08 7.16
CA ILE A 145 -7.31 -13.48 7.37
C ILE A 145 -7.66 -13.96 8.78
N LEU A 146 -7.39 -13.17 9.83
CA LEU A 146 -7.75 -13.50 11.21
C LEU A 146 -9.26 -13.69 11.37
N LEU A 147 -10.06 -12.85 10.73
CA LEU A 147 -11.52 -13.00 10.72
C LEU A 147 -11.96 -14.25 9.98
N GLY A 148 -11.34 -14.57 8.83
CA GLY A 148 -11.58 -15.83 8.12
C GLY A 148 -11.28 -17.06 8.98
N LEU A 149 -10.17 -17.04 9.74
CA LEU A 149 -9.82 -18.11 10.68
C LEU A 149 -10.86 -18.26 11.81
N LEU A 150 -11.35 -17.15 12.37
CA LEU A 150 -12.40 -17.17 13.39
C LEU A 150 -13.74 -17.71 12.88
N LEU A 151 -14.02 -17.54 11.58
CA LEU A 151 -15.22 -18.04 10.92
C LEU A 151 -15.13 -19.53 10.52
N GLY A 152 -14.04 -20.21 10.86
CA GLY A 152 -13.88 -21.64 10.61
C GLY A 152 -13.20 -21.99 9.29
N LEU A 153 -12.30 -21.11 8.79
CA LEU A 153 -11.44 -21.44 7.66
C LEU A 153 -10.56 -22.67 7.98
N GLU A 154 -10.84 -23.81 7.36
CA GLU A 154 -9.90 -24.91 7.27
C GLU A 154 -8.94 -24.65 6.09
N SER A 155 -7.77 -24.10 6.40
CA SER A 155 -6.73 -23.83 5.40
C SER A 155 -6.16 -25.13 4.82
N VAL A 156 -6.73 -25.63 3.70
CA VAL A 156 -6.22 -26.81 2.98
C VAL A 156 -4.74 -26.66 2.58
N THR A 157 -4.27 -25.44 2.34
CA THR A 157 -2.89 -25.09 1.97
C THR A 157 -1.98 -24.68 3.15
N GLY A 158 -2.49 -24.66 4.38
CA GLY A 158 -1.73 -24.29 5.58
C GLY A 158 -1.18 -22.86 5.58
N ILE A 159 -0.19 -22.60 6.46
CA ILE A 159 0.49 -21.29 6.62
C ILE A 159 1.14 -20.78 5.33
N LEU A 160 1.53 -21.68 4.43
CA LEU A 160 2.10 -21.35 3.12
C LEU A 160 1.11 -20.62 2.20
N GLY A 161 -0.17 -21.00 2.23
CA GLY A 161 -1.22 -20.29 1.49
C GLY A 161 -1.45 -18.88 2.05
N LEU A 162 -1.38 -18.72 3.37
CA LEU A 162 -1.53 -17.42 4.02
C LEU A 162 -0.36 -16.47 3.71
N ILE A 163 0.86 -17.00 3.61
CA ILE A 163 2.05 -16.22 3.24
C ILE A 163 2.04 -15.86 1.76
N ALA A 164 1.60 -16.75 0.87
CA ALA A 164 1.53 -16.46 -0.57
C ALA A 164 0.49 -15.39 -0.93
N VAL A 165 -0.52 -15.22 -0.07
CA VAL A 165 -1.59 -14.24 -0.21
C VAL A 165 -1.20 -12.86 0.33
N LEU A 166 -0.21 -12.79 1.23
CA LEU A 166 0.34 -11.56 1.80
C LEU A 166 1.34 -10.90 0.85
#